data_AF-A0AAU2FHI5-F1
#
_entry.id   AF-A0AAU2FHI5-F1
#
_cell.length_a   1.000
_cell.length_b   1.000
_cell.length_c   1.000
_cell.angle_alpha   90.00
_cell.angle_beta   90.00
_cell.angle_gamma   90.00
#
_symmetry.space_group_name_H-M   'P 1'
#
loop_
_entity.id
_entity.type
_entity.pdbx_description
1 polymer ?
#
loop_
_entity_poly.entity_id
_entity_poly.type
_entity_poly.pdbx_seq_one_letter_code
_entity_poly.pdbx_strand_id
1 'polypeptide(L)'
;MPSAPAVQRFPSFGSGRAIGALAAAASATVSSTLEHLRASSQQAPPAEPPPPPYEPTAAHGAPPSGGRPAAVTAVSQEGPPPEYTAIPVGAFDPRDLTEFQLDELVHRIIDRVTRLVRAELRMDRERIGRLRDPRA
;
A
#
# COMPACT_ATOMS: atom_id res chain seq x y z
N MET A 1 -6.60 -66.47 1.34
CA MET A 1 -5.86 -65.19 1.38
C MET A 1 -6.30 -64.36 0.17
N PRO A 2 -7.12 -63.31 0.32
CA PRO A 2 -7.45 -62.43 -0.80
C PRO A 2 -6.33 -61.40 -1.05
N SER A 3 -6.02 -61.19 -2.33
CA SER A 3 -4.99 -60.32 -2.86
C SER A 3 -5.44 -58.84 -2.87
N ALA A 4 -4.57 -57.91 -2.46
CA ALA A 4 -4.85 -56.47 -2.51
C ALA A 4 -4.53 -55.87 -3.91
N PRO A 5 -5.28 -54.85 -4.38
CA PRO A 5 -4.93 -54.14 -5.61
C PRO A 5 -3.86 -53.08 -5.35
N ALA A 6 -2.85 -53.04 -6.21
CA ALA A 6 -1.79 -52.03 -6.19
C ALA A 6 -2.33 -50.67 -6.68
N VAL A 7 -2.14 -49.64 -5.87
CA VAL A 7 -2.48 -48.25 -6.22
C VAL A 7 -1.35 -47.64 -7.05
N GLN A 8 -1.69 -47.24 -8.28
CA GLN A 8 -0.85 -46.50 -9.23
C GLN A 8 -0.36 -45.16 -8.65
N ARG A 9 0.87 -44.77 -8.98
CA ARG A 9 1.31 -43.37 -8.96
C ARG A 9 1.98 -43.04 -10.29
N PHE A 10 1.32 -42.20 -11.08
CA PHE A 10 1.94 -41.54 -12.23
C PHE A 10 2.72 -40.31 -11.74
N PRO A 11 3.93 -40.04 -12.27
CA PRO A 11 4.61 -38.80 -12.00
C PRO A 11 4.04 -37.67 -12.88
N SER A 12 3.35 -36.71 -12.26
CA SER A 12 3.04 -35.41 -12.90
C SER A 12 4.32 -34.59 -13.02
N PHE A 13 4.86 -34.51 -14.23
CA PHE A 13 5.92 -33.56 -14.56
C PHE A 13 5.36 -32.33 -15.28
N GLY A 14 5.62 -31.14 -14.72
CA GLY A 14 5.97 -29.98 -15.54
C GLY A 14 4.94 -28.87 -15.76
N SER A 15 4.37 -28.28 -14.70
CA SER A 15 3.61 -27.00 -14.77
C SER A 15 4.33 -25.87 -14.02
N GLY A 16 5.65 -25.69 -14.22
CA GLY A 16 6.46 -24.69 -13.50
C GLY A 16 7.10 -23.59 -14.35
N ARG A 17 7.18 -23.76 -15.67
CA ARG A 17 8.04 -22.91 -16.52
C ARG A 17 7.34 -21.65 -17.05
N ALA A 18 6.04 -21.73 -17.33
CA ALA A 18 5.26 -20.60 -17.84
C ALA A 18 5.00 -19.52 -16.76
N ILE A 19 4.83 -19.94 -15.51
CA ILE A 19 4.60 -19.04 -14.36
C ILE A 19 5.85 -18.21 -14.08
N GLY A 20 7.05 -18.81 -14.17
CA GLY A 20 8.31 -18.11 -13.95
C GLY A 20 8.59 -17.01 -14.98
N ALA A 21 8.28 -17.25 -16.26
CA ALA A 21 8.48 -16.25 -17.32
C ALA A 21 7.52 -15.05 -17.17
N LEU A 22 6.26 -15.30 -16.83
CA LEU A 22 5.28 -14.25 -16.57
C LEU A 22 5.66 -13.42 -15.34
N ALA A 23 6.09 -14.07 -14.26
CA ALA A 23 6.55 -13.39 -13.05
C ALA A 23 7.76 -12.48 -13.33
N ALA A 24 8.73 -12.95 -14.13
CA ALA A 24 9.89 -12.14 -14.52
C ALA A 24 9.51 -10.91 -15.36
N ALA A 25 8.57 -11.07 -16.31
CA ALA A 25 8.09 -9.96 -17.12
C ALA A 25 7.34 -8.91 -16.26
N ALA A 26 6.49 -9.35 -15.34
CA ALA A 26 5.78 -8.46 -14.42
C ALA A 26 6.76 -7.70 -13.50
N SER A 27 7.78 -8.38 -12.96
CA SER A 27 8.82 -7.73 -12.14
C SER A 27 9.60 -6.68 -12.93
N ALA A 28 9.94 -6.94 -14.20
CA ALA A 28 10.66 -5.98 -15.03
C ALA A 28 9.85 -4.69 -15.29
N THR A 29 8.54 -4.83 -15.55
CA THR A 29 7.65 -3.66 -15.73
C THR A 29 7.56 -2.83 -14.44
N VAL A 30 7.38 -3.47 -13.29
CA VAL A 30 7.30 -2.77 -11.99
C VAL A 30 8.60 -2.03 -11.68
N SER A 31 9.76 -2.67 -11.87
CA SER A 31 11.06 -2.02 -11.69
C SER A 31 11.21 -0.78 -12.58
N SER A 32 10.82 -0.86 -13.86
CA SER A 32 10.89 0.27 -14.78
C SER A 32 9.98 1.43 -14.37
N THR A 33 8.75 1.15 -13.93
CA THR A 33 7.84 2.20 -13.45
C THR A 33 8.37 2.88 -12.19
N LEU A 34 8.96 2.12 -11.25
CA LEU A 34 9.52 2.69 -10.02
C LEU A 34 10.77 3.56 -10.29
N GLU A 35 11.62 3.18 -11.23
CA GLU A 35 12.75 4.01 -11.66
C GLU A 35 12.28 5.32 -12.29
N HIS A 36 11.25 5.25 -13.13
CA HIS A 36 10.69 6.44 -13.77
C HIS A 36 10.11 7.44 -12.74
N LEU A 37 9.37 6.94 -11.75
CA LEU A 37 8.84 7.76 -10.65
C LEU A 37 9.96 8.39 -9.82
N ARG A 38 11.03 7.63 -9.53
CA ARG A 38 12.19 8.11 -8.77
C ARG A 38 12.98 9.17 -9.52
N ALA A 39 13.11 9.04 -10.84
CA ALA A 39 13.74 10.07 -11.67
C ALA A 39 12.91 11.37 -11.65
N SER A 40 11.58 11.26 -11.74
CA SER A 40 10.67 12.41 -11.65
C SER A 40 10.73 13.12 -10.29
N SER A 41 10.91 12.40 -9.18
CA SER A 41 11.03 13.01 -7.85
C SER A 41 12.38 13.69 -7.57
N GLN A 42 13.42 13.38 -8.36
CA GLN A 42 14.75 14.00 -8.21
C GLN A 42 14.91 15.30 -8.99
N GLN A 43 13.92 15.70 -9.78
CA GLN A 43 13.93 16.99 -10.45
C GLN A 43 13.60 18.09 -9.43
N ALA A 44 14.63 18.55 -8.73
CA ALA A 44 14.55 19.65 -7.77
C ALA A 44 14.20 20.96 -8.50
N PRO A 45 13.29 21.80 -7.96
CA PRO A 45 13.12 23.17 -8.45
C PRO A 45 14.43 23.97 -8.24
N PRO A 46 14.67 25.03 -9.05
CA PRO A 46 15.82 25.92 -8.85
C PRO A 46 15.81 26.48 -7.43
N ALA A 47 16.98 26.50 -6.78
CA ALA A 47 17.13 26.92 -5.40
C ALA A 47 16.73 28.39 -5.20
N GLU A 48 15.65 28.63 -4.45
CA GLU A 48 15.33 29.95 -3.93
C GLU A 48 16.32 30.35 -2.81
N PRO A 49 16.69 31.65 -2.72
CA PRO A 49 17.55 32.14 -1.65
C PRO A 49 16.89 32.00 -0.27
N PRO A 50 17.67 31.79 0.80
CA PRO A 50 17.13 31.59 2.14
C PRO A 50 16.38 32.84 2.65
N PRO A 51 15.26 32.68 3.38
CA PRO A 51 14.52 33.80 3.95
C PRO A 51 15.32 34.50 5.07
N PRO A 52 15.11 35.81 5.29
CA PRO A 52 15.78 36.54 6.35
C PRO A 52 15.34 36.05 7.75
N PRO A 53 16.18 36.22 8.79
CA PRO A 53 15.83 35.84 10.16
C PRO A 53 14.60 36.60 10.67
N TYR A 54 13.62 35.89 11.21
CA TYR A 54 12.44 36.48 11.83
C TYR A 54 12.79 37.11 13.18
N GLU A 55 12.63 38.44 13.30
CA GLU A 55 12.59 39.12 14.60
C GLU A 55 11.17 39.11 15.16
N PRO A 56 10.95 38.71 16.42
CA PRO A 56 9.63 38.71 17.02
C PRO A 56 9.27 40.12 17.52
N THR A 57 8.49 40.88 16.74
CA THR A 57 7.83 42.09 17.25
C THR A 57 6.72 41.68 18.21
N ALA A 58 6.93 41.94 19.51
CA ALA A 58 5.89 41.91 20.51
C ALA A 58 5.01 43.16 20.40
N ALA A 59 3.77 43.03 19.92
CA ALA A 59 2.67 43.93 20.29
C ALA A 59 1.29 43.46 19.75
N HIS A 60 0.40 43.22 20.71
CA HIS A 60 -1.03 43.58 20.69
C HIS A 60 -1.98 42.81 19.77
N GLY A 61 -2.76 41.93 20.40
CA GLY A 61 -4.05 41.49 19.88
C GLY A 61 -4.46 40.15 20.48
N ALA A 62 -5.13 40.18 21.63
CA ALA A 62 -5.80 38.99 22.16
C ALA A 62 -6.79 38.45 21.12
N PRO A 63 -6.73 37.18 20.69
CA PRO A 63 -7.82 36.58 19.97
C PRO A 63 -8.97 36.28 20.96
N PRO A 64 -10.25 36.46 20.58
CA PRO A 64 -11.35 35.95 21.38
C PRO A 64 -11.18 34.43 21.53
N SER A 65 -11.61 33.87 22.67
CA SER A 65 -11.81 32.43 22.83
C SER A 65 -12.85 31.95 21.81
N GLY A 66 -12.40 31.72 20.58
CA GLY A 66 -13.13 31.09 19.50
C GLY A 66 -13.09 29.60 19.73
N GLY A 67 -14.27 28.99 19.86
CA GLY A 67 -14.46 27.60 20.22
C GLY A 67 -13.56 26.66 19.41
N ARG A 68 -12.94 25.73 20.15
CA ARG A 68 -12.36 24.49 19.63
C ARG A 68 -13.28 23.98 18.50
N PRO A 69 -12.82 23.88 17.24
CA PRO A 69 -13.51 23.01 16.30
C PRO A 69 -13.51 21.65 16.97
N ALA A 70 -14.71 21.11 17.20
CA ALA A 70 -14.89 19.77 17.71
C ALA A 70 -13.90 18.91 16.95
N ALA A 71 -13.05 18.20 17.70
CA ALA A 71 -12.22 17.17 17.12
C ALA A 71 -13.18 16.35 16.28
N VAL A 72 -13.04 16.43 14.96
CA VAL A 72 -13.62 15.42 14.07
C VAL A 72 -12.96 14.17 14.61
N THR A 73 -13.72 13.43 15.41
CA THR A 73 -13.34 12.13 15.92
C THR A 73 -13.00 11.39 14.64
N ALA A 74 -11.71 11.27 14.34
CA ALA A 74 -11.22 10.31 13.39
C ALA A 74 -11.76 9.01 13.97
N VAL A 75 -12.87 8.54 13.40
CA VAL A 75 -13.41 7.25 13.74
C VAL A 75 -12.31 6.33 13.28
N SER A 76 -11.46 5.94 14.23
CA SER A 76 -10.63 4.78 14.04
C SER A 76 -11.59 3.70 13.57
N GLN A 77 -11.46 3.32 12.31
CA GLN A 77 -12.00 2.05 11.82
C GLN A 77 -11.21 0.93 12.51
N GLU A 78 -11.35 0.86 13.84
CA GLU A 78 -10.89 -0.20 14.72
C GLU A 78 -12.02 -1.23 14.91
N GLY A 79 -13.11 -1.08 14.14
CA GLY A 79 -14.08 -2.15 13.97
C GLY A 79 -13.43 -3.36 13.29
N PRO A 80 -13.94 -4.57 13.55
CA PRO A 80 -13.49 -5.76 12.83
C PRO A 80 -13.51 -5.48 11.32
N PRO A 81 -12.52 -5.99 10.56
CA PRO A 81 -12.50 -5.81 9.12
C PRO A 81 -13.87 -6.24 8.57
N PRO A 82 -14.44 -5.49 7.60
CA PRO A 82 -15.72 -5.86 7.04
C PRO A 82 -15.64 -7.31 6.54
N GLU A 83 -16.61 -8.13 6.93
CA GLU A 83 -16.70 -9.50 6.45
C GLU A 83 -16.78 -9.48 4.92
N TYR A 84 -16.04 -10.40 4.29
CA TYR A 84 -16.02 -10.48 2.85
C TYR A 84 -17.37 -11.02 2.35
N THR A 85 -18.14 -10.16 1.71
CA THR A 85 -19.32 -10.55 0.96
C THR A 85 -18.93 -10.77 -0.49
N ALA A 86 -19.05 -12.00 -0.98
CA ALA A 86 -18.80 -12.31 -2.38
C ALA A 86 -19.79 -11.57 -3.27
N ILE A 87 -19.27 -10.85 -4.28
CA ILE A 87 -20.08 -10.21 -5.31
C ILE A 87 -20.49 -11.30 -6.32
N PRO A 88 -21.78 -11.43 -6.68
CA PRO A 88 -22.21 -12.37 -7.71
C PRO A 88 -21.46 -12.17 -9.03
N VAL A 89 -21.16 -13.25 -9.73
CA VAL A 89 -20.46 -13.19 -11.03
C VAL A 89 -21.27 -12.34 -12.01
N GLY A 90 -20.64 -11.31 -12.58
CA GLY A 90 -21.27 -10.37 -13.50
C GLY A 90 -22.06 -9.23 -12.85
N ALA A 91 -22.12 -9.14 -11.52
CA ALA A 91 -22.82 -8.04 -10.83
C ALA A 91 -21.99 -6.74 -10.72
N PHE A 92 -20.72 -6.76 -11.14
CA PHE A 92 -19.84 -5.60 -11.16
C PHE A 92 -19.17 -5.50 -12.54
N ASP A 93 -19.51 -4.46 -13.29
CA ASP A 93 -18.77 -4.08 -14.50
C ASP A 93 -17.99 -2.78 -14.21
N PRO A 94 -16.64 -2.80 -14.26
CA PRO A 94 -15.85 -1.60 -14.06
C PRO A 94 -16.08 -0.53 -15.14
N ARG A 95 -16.61 -0.91 -16.31
CA ARG A 95 -16.89 0.04 -17.41
C ARG A 95 -18.11 0.91 -17.16
N ASP A 96 -18.99 0.50 -16.26
CA ASP A 96 -20.20 1.25 -15.90
C ASP A 96 -19.93 2.32 -14.84
N LEU A 97 -18.70 2.39 -14.31
CA LEU A 97 -18.31 3.39 -13.32
C LEU A 97 -18.14 4.77 -13.97
N THR A 98 -18.62 5.80 -13.29
CA THR A 98 -18.30 7.18 -13.67
C THR A 98 -16.83 7.49 -13.35
N GLU A 99 -16.23 8.47 -14.04
CA GLU A 99 -14.84 8.87 -13.81
C GLU A 99 -14.56 9.19 -12.34
N PHE A 100 -15.50 9.88 -11.67
CA PHE A 100 -15.40 10.18 -10.24
C PHE A 100 -15.44 8.92 -9.37
N GLN A 101 -16.29 7.95 -9.68
CA GLN A 101 -16.35 6.69 -8.94
C GLN A 101 -15.08 5.85 -9.14
N LEU A 102 -14.51 5.89 -10.35
CA LEU A 102 -13.25 5.27 -10.65
C LEU A 102 -12.11 5.92 -9.85
N ASP A 103 -12.04 7.25 -9.81
CA ASP A 103 -11.04 8.00 -9.04
C ASP A 103 -11.15 7.69 -7.54
N GLU A 104 -12.36 7.74 -6.98
CA GLU A 104 -12.62 7.39 -5.58
C GLU A 104 -12.24 5.93 -5.26
N LEU A 105 -12.54 5.01 -6.17
CA LEU A 105 -12.17 3.60 -6.01
C LEU A 105 -10.65 3.43 -6.04
N VAL A 106 -9.98 4.05 -7.00
CA VAL A 106 -8.52 4.01 -7.14
C VAL A 106 -7.86 4.61 -5.90
N HIS A 107 -8.32 5.77 -5.44
CA HIS A 107 -7.82 6.42 -4.23
C HIS A 107 -7.96 5.51 -3.02
N ARG A 108 -9.14 4.92 -2.81
CA ARG A 108 -9.39 3.98 -1.71
C ARG A 108 -8.50 2.74 -1.77
N ILE A 109 -8.25 2.20 -2.96
CA ILE A 109 -7.37 1.04 -3.16
C ILE A 109 -5.93 1.42 -2.83
N ILE A 110 -5.43 2.54 -3.36
CA ILE A 110 -4.07 3.02 -3.13
C ILE A 110 -3.85 3.25 -1.64
N ASP A 111 -4.75 3.95 -0.95
CA ASP A 111 -4.66 4.20 0.49
C ASP A 111 -4.62 2.91 1.30
N ARG A 112 -5.46 1.92 0.94
CA ARG A 112 -5.50 0.64 1.64
C ARG A 112 -4.23 -0.17 1.40
N VAL A 113 -3.79 -0.29 0.15
CA VAL A 113 -2.60 -1.08 -0.23
C VAL A 113 -1.34 -0.45 0.37
N THR A 114 -1.17 0.87 0.26
CA THR A 114 0.00 1.56 0.81
C THR A 114 0.06 1.45 2.34
N ARG A 115 -1.09 1.48 3.03
CA ARG A 115 -1.15 1.22 4.48
C ARG A 115 -0.69 -0.19 4.83
N LEU A 116 -1.15 -1.20 4.09
CA LEU A 116 -0.75 -2.60 4.32
C LEU A 116 0.76 -2.78 4.06
N VAL A 117 1.26 -2.28 2.93
CA VAL A 117 2.70 -2.32 2.60
C VAL A 117 3.53 -1.61 3.67
N ARG A 118 3.08 -0.45 4.16
CA ARG A 118 3.77 0.28 5.24
C ARG A 118 3.81 -0.53 6.53
N ALA A 119 2.73 -1.24 6.87
CA ALA A 119 2.69 -2.11 8.05
C ALA A 119 3.64 -3.30 7.91
N GLU A 120 3.61 -4.00 6.77
CA GLU A 120 4.51 -5.13 6.48
C GLU A 120 5.98 -4.70 6.53
N LEU A 121 6.33 -3.55 5.93
CA LEU A 121 7.70 -3.04 5.96
C LEU A 121 8.13 -2.58 7.36
N ARG A 122 7.21 -2.09 8.19
CA ARG A 122 7.52 -1.77 9.59
C ARG A 122 7.84 -3.06 10.36
N MET A 123 7.01 -4.07 10.25
CA MET A 123 7.25 -5.38 10.88
C MET A 123 8.53 -6.01 10.38
N ASP A 124 8.82 -5.90 9.08
CA ASP A 124 10.02 -6.44 8.47
C ASP A 124 11.29 -5.74 9.01
N ARG A 125 11.25 -4.42 9.19
CA ARG A 125 12.35 -3.67 9.82
C ARG A 125 12.60 -4.11 11.26
N GLU A 126 11.55 -4.28 12.05
CA GLU A 126 11.66 -4.75 13.44
C GLU A 126 12.26 -6.16 13.49
N ARG A 127 11.84 -7.04 12.58
CA ARG A 127 12.36 -8.40 12.44
C ARG A 127 13.84 -8.42 12.01
N ILE A 128 14.20 -7.67 10.98
CA ILE A 128 15.58 -7.56 10.50
C ILE A 128 16.46 -6.94 11.59
N GLY A 129 15.96 -5.95 12.33
CA GLY A 129 16.66 -5.33 13.45
C GLY A 129 17.02 -6.35 14.54
N ARG A 130 16.07 -7.19 14.96
CA ARG A 130 16.32 -8.29 15.91
C ARG A 130 17.29 -9.33 15.36
N LEU A 131 17.15 -9.73 14.09
CA LEU A 131 18.05 -10.72 13.47
C LEU A 131 19.50 -10.21 13.37
N ARG A 132 19.69 -8.89 13.31
CA ARG A 132 20.99 -8.24 13.23
C ARG A 132 21.54 -7.81 14.58
N ASP A 133 20.77 -7.92 15.66
CA ASP A 133 21.22 -7.57 16.99
C ASP A 133 21.89 -8.80 17.66
N PRO A 134 23.22 -8.80 17.84
CA PRO A 134 23.93 -9.90 18.48
C PRO A 134 23.67 -9.98 20.00
N ARG A 135 22.90 -9.04 20.56
CA ARG A 135 22.51 -9.00 21.97
C ARG A 135 21.02 -9.23 22.22
N ALA A 136 20.22 -9.39 21.16
CA ALA A 136 18.79 -9.68 21.26
C ALA A 136 18.51 -11.12 21.69
#